data_AF-A0A9N8Z2Z8-F1
#
_entry.id   AF-A0A9N8Z2Z8-F1
#
_cell.length_a   1.000
_cell.length_b   1.000
_cell.length_c   1.000
_cell.angle_alpha   90.00
_cell.angle_beta   90.00
_cell.angle_gamma   90.00
#
_symmetry.space_group_name_H-M   'P 1'
#
loop_
_entity.id
_entity.type
_entity.pdbx_description
1 polymer ?
#
loop_
_entity_poly.entity_id
_entity_poly.type
_entity_poly.pdbx_seq_one_letter_code
_entity_poly.pdbx_strand_id
1 'polypeptide(L)'
;MALLGITVEDEEFYTLAQEGAEVEVVVKDRKVICCGKEFKFELSLMEEKLIAAGGVTEMYQKYGSKLFRAAVAPEGGLSGGGCGSEASKGDGCGTDSRELAW
;
A
#
# COMPACT_ATOMS: atom_id res chain seq x y z
N MET A 1 -13.93 3.68 7.58
CA MET A 1 -13.46 2.62 8.49
C MET A 1 -12.17 2.07 7.94
N ALA A 2 -11.15 1.94 8.78
CA ALA A 2 -9.90 1.28 8.45
C ALA A 2 -9.72 0.11 9.42
N LEU A 3 -9.64 -1.11 8.88
CA LEU A 3 -9.33 -2.31 9.64
C LEU A 3 -7.97 -2.81 9.18
N LEU A 4 -7.14 -3.21 10.13
CA LEU A 4 -5.85 -3.83 9.84
C LEU A 4 -6.10 -5.32 9.57
N GLY A 5 -6.01 -5.70 8.30
CA GLY A 5 -5.95 -7.11 7.90
C GLY A 5 -4.49 -7.55 7.80
N ILE A 6 -4.10 -8.55 8.57
CA ILE A 6 -2.78 -9.18 8.50
C ILE A 6 -2.95 -10.69 8.43
N THR A 7 -2.05 -11.33 7.69
CA THR A 7 -1.98 -12.79 7.58
C THR A 7 -0.67 -13.24 8.17
N VAL A 8 -0.73 -14.19 9.10
CA VAL A 8 0.45 -14.86 9.65
C VAL A 8 0.51 -16.23 9.01
N GLU A 9 1.60 -16.54 8.30
CA GLU A 9 1.72 -17.82 7.58
C GLU A 9 2.10 -18.99 8.49
N ASP A 10 2.63 -18.67 9.68
CA ASP A 10 3.11 -19.68 10.63
C ASP A 10 1.92 -20.39 11.31
N GLU A 11 1.80 -21.71 11.10
CA GLU A 11 0.74 -22.52 11.68
C GLU A 11 0.80 -22.55 13.23
N GLU A 12 1.99 -22.38 13.82
CA GLU A 12 2.16 -22.39 15.27
C GLU A 12 1.40 -21.22 15.92
N PHE A 13 1.30 -20.08 15.24
CA PHE A 13 0.50 -18.93 15.71
C PHE A 13 -0.95 -19.33 15.97
N TYR A 14 -1.59 -20.06 15.05
CA TYR A 14 -2.98 -20.48 15.16
C TYR A 14 -3.22 -21.54 16.24
N THR A 15 -2.17 -22.29 16.61
CA THR A 15 -2.25 -23.22 17.76
C THR A 15 -2.21 -22.47 19.09
N LEU A 16 -1.45 -21.37 19.18
CA LEU A 16 -1.27 -20.58 20.40
C LEU A 16 -2.35 -19.53 20.61
N ALA A 17 -2.86 -18.92 19.54
CA ALA A 17 -3.89 -17.89 19.54
C ALA A 17 -5.31 -18.47 19.77
N GLN A 18 -5.48 -19.19 20.88
CA GLN A 18 -6.78 -19.73 21.30
C GLN A 18 -7.67 -18.66 21.94
N GLU A 19 -8.93 -19.01 22.21
CA GLU A 19 -9.85 -18.13 22.93
C GLU A 19 -9.26 -17.67 24.27
N GLY A 20 -9.26 -16.36 24.49
CA GLY A 20 -8.69 -15.74 25.70
C GLY A 20 -7.18 -15.54 25.68
N ALA A 21 -6.47 -15.95 24.63
CA ALA A 21 -5.04 -15.65 24.48
C ALA A 21 -4.83 -14.15 24.15
N GLU A 22 -3.84 -13.54 24.79
CA GLU A 22 -3.42 -12.18 24.45
C GLU A 22 -2.56 -12.18 23.19
N VAL A 23 -2.90 -11.27 22.27
CA VAL A 23 -2.19 -11.06 21.01
C VAL A 23 -1.84 -9.59 20.90
N GLU A 24 -0.55 -9.28 20.77
CA GLU A 24 -0.06 -7.93 20.54
C GLU A 24 0.40 -7.81 19.09
N VAL A 25 -0.11 -6.82 18.36
CA VAL A 25 0.27 -6.57 16.96
C VAL A 25 1.15 -5.34 16.88
N VAL A 26 2.45 -5.56 16.66
CA VAL A 26 3.45 -4.51 16.52
C VAL A 26 3.61 -4.15 15.04
N VAL A 27 2.79 -3.18 14.60
CA VAL A 27 2.70 -2.78 13.17
C VAL A 27 4.03 -2.25 12.63
N LYS A 28 4.75 -1.44 13.42
CA LYS A 28 6.03 -0.82 13.00
C LYS A 28 7.10 -1.85 12.66
N ASP A 29 7.19 -2.91 13.46
CA ASP A 29 8.20 -3.97 13.30
C ASP A 29 7.71 -5.13 12.45
N ARG A 30 6.44 -5.09 12.00
CA ARG A 30 5.78 -6.14 11.19
C ARG A 30 5.77 -7.48 11.92
N LYS A 31 5.41 -7.44 13.20
CA LYS A 31 5.39 -8.60 14.08
C LYS A 31 4.10 -8.71 14.87
N VAL A 32 3.72 -9.94 15.17
CA VAL A 32 2.69 -10.31 16.12
C VAL A 32 3.35 -11.06 17.26
N ILE A 33 3.02 -10.70 18.50
CA ILE A 33 3.48 -11.38 19.70
C ILE A 33 2.31 -12.13 20.30
N CYS A 34 2.46 -13.44 20.49
CA CYS A 34 1.46 -14.28 21.13
C CYS A 34 2.17 -15.28 22.04
N CYS A 35 1.75 -15.36 23.31
CA CYS A 35 2.32 -16.27 24.31
C CYS A 35 3.87 -16.20 24.41
N GLY A 36 4.44 -15.00 24.25
CA GLY A 36 5.90 -14.77 24.29
C GLY A 36 6.68 -15.18 23.04
N LYS A 37 5.99 -15.59 21.95
CA LYS A 37 6.59 -15.86 20.65
C LYS A 37 6.30 -14.75 19.65
N GLU A 38 7.26 -14.51 18.77
CA GLU A 38 7.16 -13.50 17.71
C GLU A 38 6.90 -14.18 16.36
N PHE A 39 5.88 -13.69 15.66
CA PHE A 39 5.52 -14.09 14.30
C PHE A 39 5.61 -12.88 13.38
N LYS A 40 6.18 -13.05 12.19
CA LYS A 40 6.27 -11.97 11.20
C LYS A 40 5.06 -11.96 10.28
N PHE A 41 4.68 -10.79 9.80
CA PHE A 41 3.69 -10.62 8.75
C PHE A 41 4.18 -9.62 7.71
N GLU A 42 3.55 -9.63 6.54
CA GLU A 42 3.84 -8.66 5.49
C GLU A 42 2.79 -7.54 5.47
N LEU A 43 3.27 -6.32 5.26
CA LEU A 43 2.43 -5.14 5.08
C LEU A 43 3.10 -4.19 4.10
N SER A 44 2.39 -3.74 3.07
CA SER A 44 2.95 -2.74 2.17
C SER A 44 2.96 -1.36 2.83
N LEU A 45 3.93 -0.53 2.42
CA LEU A 45 4.00 0.86 2.89
C LEU A 45 2.75 1.67 2.53
N MET A 46 2.10 1.31 1.43
CA MET A 46 0.86 1.95 0.98
C MET A 46 -0.32 1.59 1.90
N GLU A 47 -0.47 0.32 2.27
CA GLU A 47 -1.51 -0.14 3.18
C GLU A 47 -1.34 0.48 4.57
N GLU A 48 -0.11 0.51 5.08
CA GLU A 48 0.22 1.16 6.35
C GLU A 48 -0.24 2.63 6.36
N LYS A 49 0.10 3.39 5.31
CA LYS A 49 -0.33 4.78 5.17
C LYS A 49 -1.84 4.94 5.02
N LEU A 50 -2.50 4.05 4.30
CA LEU A 50 -3.95 4.07 4.14
C LEU A 50 -4.66 3.85 5.47
N ILE A 51 -4.20 2.87 6.25
CA ILE A 51 -4.77 2.56 7.57
C ILE A 51 -4.51 3.72 8.54
N ALA A 52 -3.29 4.24 8.57
CA ALA A 52 -2.92 5.40 9.39
C ALA A 52 -3.73 6.67 9.03
N ALA A 53 -4.14 6.82 7.76
CA ALA A 53 -4.94 7.95 7.28
C ALA A 53 -6.45 7.82 7.57
N GLY A 54 -6.91 6.74 8.20
CA GLY A 54 -8.35 6.47 8.46
C GLY A 54 -9.06 5.67 7.36
N GLY A 55 -8.29 5.14 6.41
CA GLY A 55 -8.74 4.29 5.33
C GLY A 55 -8.81 5.01 3.97
N VAL A 56 -9.23 4.26 2.95
CA VAL A 56 -9.29 4.74 1.56
C VAL A 56 -10.20 5.95 1.42
N THR A 57 -11.37 5.95 2.06
CA THR A 57 -12.35 7.04 1.96
C THR A 57 -11.81 8.35 2.49
N GLU A 58 -11.18 8.34 3.68
CA GLU A 58 -10.57 9.54 4.29
C GLU A 58 -9.40 10.06 3.47
N MET A 59 -8.57 9.16 2.95
CA MET A 59 -7.46 9.54 2.07
C MET A 59 -7.96 10.08 0.73
N TYR A 60 -9.08 9.58 0.21
CA TYR A 60 -9.68 10.07 -1.04
C TYR A 60 -10.30 11.46 -0.85
N GLN A 61 -10.92 11.73 0.29
CA GLN A 61 -11.38 13.09 0.60
C GLN A 61 -10.23 14.10 0.61
N LYS A 62 -9.02 13.70 1.04
CA LYS A 62 -7.83 14.56 1.09
C LYS A 62 -7.13 14.73 -0.26
N TYR A 63 -6.98 13.65 -1.03
CA TYR A 63 -6.12 13.63 -2.22
C TYR A 63 -6.86 13.42 -3.55
N GLY A 64 -8.15 13.08 -3.49
CA GLY A 64 -8.98 12.77 -4.67
C GLY A 64 -8.33 11.71 -5.56
N SER A 65 -8.30 11.98 -6.86
CA SER A 65 -7.68 11.12 -7.87
C SER A 65 -6.17 10.90 -7.69
N LYS A 66 -5.50 11.68 -6.82
CA LYS A 66 -4.06 11.57 -6.55
C LYS A 66 -3.75 10.68 -5.34
N LEU A 67 -4.76 10.00 -4.75
CA LEU A 67 -4.61 9.13 -3.57
C LEU A 67 -3.44 8.15 -3.67
N PHE A 68 -3.40 7.33 -4.73
CA PHE A 68 -2.38 6.30 -4.86
C PHE A 68 -0.99 6.90 -5.00
N ARG A 69 -0.88 8.02 -5.73
CA ARG A 69 0.38 8.75 -5.85
C ARG A 69 0.83 9.32 -4.51
N ALA A 70 -0.09 9.84 -3.71
CA ALA A 70 0.20 10.34 -2.37
C ALA A 70 0.61 9.20 -1.40
N ALA A 71 -0.02 8.03 -1.52
CA ALA A 71 0.28 6.88 -0.66
C ALA A 71 1.63 6.23 -0.99
N VAL A 72 2.03 6.17 -2.26
CA VAL A 72 3.29 5.55 -2.69
C VAL A 72 4.48 6.53 -2.63
N ALA A 73 4.22 7.85 -2.65
CA ALA A 73 5.29 8.84 -2.58
C ALA A 73 6.12 8.72 -1.28
N PRO A 74 7.45 8.83 -1.35
CA PRO A 74 8.28 8.96 -0.16
C PRO A 74 7.87 10.21 0.63
N GLU A 75 7.95 10.13 1.95
CA GLU A 75 7.60 11.22 2.87
C GLU A 75 8.34 12.51 2.43
N GLY A 76 7.60 13.53 1.98
CA GLY A 76 8.15 14.79 1.44
C GLY A 76 7.94 15.03 -0.07
N GLY A 77 7.46 14.06 -0.84
CA GLY A 77 7.34 14.16 -2.32
C GLY A 77 6.14 14.93 -2.88
N LEU A 78 5.29 15.53 -2.04
CA LEU A 78 4.10 16.29 -2.48
C LEU A 78 4.30 17.81 -2.46
N SER A 79 5.51 18.30 -2.23
CA SER A 79 5.84 19.70 -2.52
C SER A 79 5.97 19.89 -4.03
N GLY A 80 4.90 20.39 -4.64
CA GLY A 80 4.93 21.17 -5.88
C GLY A 80 5.83 20.64 -7.01
N GLY A 81 5.35 19.64 -7.74
CA GLY A 81 6.02 19.18 -8.95
C GLY A 81 5.07 18.37 -9.81
N GLY A 82 4.26 19.06 -10.62
CA GLY A 82 3.56 18.44 -11.74
C GLY A 82 4.60 17.99 -12.76
N CYS A 83 4.98 16.71 -12.71
CA CYS A 83 5.66 16.03 -13.81
C CYS A 83 4.79 14.83 -14.22
N GLY A 84 3.57 15.14 -14.67
CA GLY A 84 2.89 14.34 -15.66
C GLY A 84 2.90 15.17 -16.91
N SER A 85 3.81 14.88 -17.85
CA SER A 85 3.69 15.43 -19.19
C SER A 85 2.41 14.86 -19.76
N GLU A 86 1.37 15.70 -19.89
CA GLU A 86 0.39 15.49 -20.94
C GLU A 86 1.19 15.30 -22.23
N ALA A 87 1.02 14.15 -22.87
CA ALA A 87 1.61 13.89 -24.17
C ALA A 87 1.17 15.03 -25.08
N SER A 88 2.08 15.98 -25.31
CA SER A 88 1.87 17.01 -26.30
C SER A 88 1.60 16.30 -27.60
N LYS A 89 0.47 16.67 -28.20
CA LYS A 89 0.04 16.28 -29.54
C LYS A 89 1.22 16.51 -30.48
N GLY A 90 1.99 15.45 -30.72
CA GLY A 90 3.14 15.46 -31.61
C GLY A 90 2.61 15.52 -33.03
N ASP A 91 2.59 16.74 -33.58
CA ASP A 91 2.57 16.96 -35.01
C ASP A 91 3.85 16.32 -35.60
N GLY A 92 3.70 15.23 -36.34
CA GLY A 92 4.82 14.45 -36.84
C GLY A 92 4.45 13.02 -37.21
N CYS A 93 3.57 12.85 -38.21
CA CYS A 93 3.31 11.55 -38.83
C CYS A 93 4.53 11.13 -39.65
N GLY A 94 5.45 10.41 -39.01
CA GLY A 94 6.50 9.66 -39.69
C GLY A 94 5.85 8.46 -40.41
N THR A 95 5.88 8.48 -41.74
CA THR A 95 5.54 7.34 -42.58
C THR A 95 6.59 6.26 -42.40
N ASP A 96 6.32 5.25 -41.57
CA ASP A 96 7.03 3.98 -41.68
C ASP A 96 6.04 2.84 -41.49
N SER A 97 5.60 2.30 -42.62
CA SER A 97 4.77 1.11 -42.72
C SER A 97 5.55 -0.10 -42.22
N ARG A 98 5.56 -0.32 -40.91
CA ARG A 98 5.93 -1.61 -40.34
C ARG A 98 4.65 -2.38 -40.01
N GLU A 99 4.28 -3.22 -40.96
CA GLU A 99 3.22 -4.21 -40.82
C GLU A 99 3.50 -5.07 -39.59
N LEU A 100 2.59 -5.02 -38.62
CA LEU A 100 2.60 -5.91 -37.46
C LEU A 100 2.08 -7.28 -37.91
N ALA A 101 3.00 -8.22 -38.08
CA ALA A 101 2.66 -9.64 -38.12
C ALA A 101 2.14 -10.04 -36.74
N TRP A 102 0.92 -10.58 -36.75
CA TRP A 102 0.23 -11.22 -35.64
C TRP A 102 0.95 -12.49 -35.19
#